data_AF-A0A4V2XN92-F1
#
_entry.id   AF-A0A4V2XN92-F1
#
_cell.length_a   1.000
_cell.length_b   1.000
_cell.length_c   1.000
_cell.angle_alpha   90.00
_cell.angle_beta   90.00
_cell.angle_gamma   90.00
#
_symmetry.space_group_name_H-M   'P 1'
#
loop_
_entity.id
_entity.type
_entity.pdbx_description
1 polymer ?
#
loop_
_entity_poly.entity_id
_entity_poly.type
_entity_poly.pdbx_seq_one_letter_code
_entity_poly.pdbx_strand_id
1 'polypeptide(L)'
;MTSISIPTCHGCDQLTTRSTQQARRPRIAIARSNNGHRTLWPSLRTLATQLRAIFGTCGANNRPSRQAPPHDNTSSKANILARAFGHPDGAGFIGPGADALLRGLFTEALASQSEVAQVITTRTDLDRLFGDAFDESSASAHAPRLHIMDSLEDAIEHLELEAEMVKMISASSAASSNAPAFVWLATPGPDADVVHETLRHWPDKNLLALLSGPWPYGPTHLIEQTGPRPRPNSPLPLPTPQEAIKRLTTGRR
;
A
#
# COMPACT_ATOMS: atom_id res chain seq x y z
N MET A 1 1.28 16.17 -76.07
CA MET A 1 2.58 16.61 -75.52
C MET A 1 2.33 17.90 -74.75
N THR A 2 1.98 17.77 -73.48
CA THR A 2 1.53 18.87 -72.62
C THR A 2 2.63 19.18 -71.61
N SER A 3 3.18 20.39 -71.74
CA SER A 3 4.22 20.96 -70.88
C SER A 3 3.61 21.40 -69.56
N ILE A 4 4.10 20.86 -68.45
CA ILE A 4 3.64 21.21 -67.10
C ILE A 4 4.78 21.97 -66.43
N SER A 5 4.56 23.27 -66.24
CA SER A 5 5.48 24.19 -65.58
C SER A 5 5.33 24.09 -64.06
N ILE A 6 6.46 23.96 -63.37
CA ILE A 6 6.58 23.95 -61.90
C ILE A 6 6.67 25.40 -61.41
N PRO A 7 5.89 25.82 -60.40
CA PRO A 7 6.16 27.04 -59.66
C PRO A 7 6.96 26.73 -58.39
N THR A 8 8.17 27.30 -58.32
CA THR A 8 8.98 27.46 -57.11
C THR A 8 8.39 28.58 -56.25
N CYS A 9 7.92 28.24 -55.04
CA CYS A 9 7.62 29.23 -54.01
C CYS A 9 8.75 29.25 -52.97
N HIS A 10 9.58 30.28 -53.05
CA HIS A 10 10.38 30.80 -51.95
C HIS A 10 9.47 31.59 -51.01
N GLY A 11 9.34 31.15 -49.76
CA GLY A 11 8.61 31.86 -48.72
C GLY A 11 9.36 31.75 -47.40
N CYS A 12 10.03 32.85 -47.05
CA CYS A 12 10.94 33.02 -45.93
C CYS A 12 10.31 32.80 -44.55
N ASP A 13 11.18 32.28 -43.68
CA ASP A 13 11.30 32.50 -42.25
C ASP A 13 10.45 33.63 -41.63
N GLN A 14 9.52 33.23 -40.77
CA GLN A 14 9.16 34.02 -39.58
C GLN A 14 9.06 33.11 -38.36
N LEU A 15 10.17 33.02 -37.62
CA LEU A 15 10.22 32.55 -36.25
C LEU A 15 9.49 33.56 -35.36
N THR A 16 8.16 33.46 -35.25
CA THR A 16 7.42 34.13 -34.18
C THR A 16 7.68 33.42 -32.86
N THR A 17 8.58 33.97 -32.07
CA THR A 17 8.72 33.68 -30.64
C THR A 17 7.42 34.08 -29.94
N ARG A 18 6.54 33.11 -29.67
CA ARG A 18 5.43 33.30 -28.73
C ARG A 18 6.03 33.41 -27.33
N SER A 19 6.10 34.65 -26.85
CA SER A 19 6.24 34.99 -25.43
C SER A 19 5.09 34.34 -24.67
N THR A 20 5.36 33.22 -24.00
CA THR A 20 4.45 32.70 -22.97
C THR A 20 4.61 33.59 -21.75
N GLN A 21 3.66 34.51 -21.57
CA GLN A 21 3.45 35.18 -20.29
C GLN A 21 3.25 34.10 -19.23
N GLN A 22 4.31 33.86 -18.45
CA GLN A 22 4.30 33.00 -17.30
C GLN A 22 3.32 33.62 -16.29
N ALA A 23 2.14 33.00 -16.14
CA ALA A 23 1.18 33.40 -15.13
C ALA A 23 1.86 33.29 -13.76
N ARG A 24 2.18 34.46 -13.18
CA ARG A 24 2.64 34.55 -11.79
C ARG A 24 1.57 33.90 -10.92
N ARG A 25 1.93 32.79 -10.27
CA ARG A 25 1.09 32.16 -9.24
C ARG A 25 0.63 33.24 -8.26
N PRO A 26 -0.68 33.32 -7.95
CA PRO A 26 -1.14 34.17 -6.87
C PRO A 26 -0.42 33.76 -5.59
N ARG A 27 0.26 34.73 -5.00
CA ARG A 27 0.88 34.60 -3.67
C ARG A 27 -0.28 34.38 -2.70
N ILE A 28 -0.37 33.19 -2.12
CA ILE A 28 -1.36 32.88 -1.08
C ILE A 28 -1.14 33.88 0.06
N ALA A 29 -2.04 34.86 0.16
CA ALA A 29 -2.14 35.71 1.32
C ALA A 29 -2.73 34.87 2.45
N ILE A 30 -1.94 34.61 3.47
CA ILE A 30 -2.40 33.95 4.69
C ILE A 30 -3.37 34.92 5.37
N ALA A 31 -4.67 34.63 5.29
CA ALA A 31 -5.68 35.30 6.07
C ALA A 31 -5.41 35.00 7.55
N ARG A 32 -4.97 36.02 8.30
CA ARG A 32 -4.96 35.99 9.76
C ARG A 32 -6.41 36.02 10.25
N SER A 33 -6.92 34.87 10.64
CA SER A 33 -8.15 34.77 11.43
C SER A 33 -7.87 35.27 12.86
N ASN A 34 -8.66 36.25 13.28
CA ASN A 34 -8.59 36.89 14.60
C ASN A 34 -9.39 36.16 15.69
N ASN A 35 -9.87 34.94 15.43
CA ASN A 35 -10.60 34.17 16.44
C ASN A 35 -9.66 33.17 17.10
N GLY A 36 -9.13 33.61 18.24
CA GLY A 36 -8.33 32.79 19.15
C GLY A 36 -9.16 31.67 19.74
N HIS A 37 -9.07 30.49 19.14
CA HIS A 37 -9.08 29.20 19.82
C HIS A 37 -8.29 28.23 18.94
N ARG A 38 -6.97 28.24 19.08
CA ARG A 38 -6.11 27.18 18.55
C ARG A 38 -6.20 26.00 19.50
N THR A 39 -6.90 24.95 19.12
CA THR A 39 -6.53 23.60 19.54
C THR A 39 -5.24 23.25 18.80
N LEU A 40 -4.11 23.64 19.37
CA LEU A 40 -2.80 23.11 19.02
C LEU A 40 -2.81 21.64 19.41
N TRP A 41 -3.19 20.76 18.49
CA TRP A 41 -2.75 19.37 18.57
C TRP A 41 -1.25 19.40 18.25
N PRO A 42 -0.37 19.03 19.19
CA PRO A 42 1.05 19.00 18.92
C PRO A 42 1.31 17.90 17.89
N SER A 43 2.10 18.20 16.86
CA SER A 43 2.51 17.18 15.88
C SER A 43 3.13 16.00 16.62
N LEU A 44 2.62 14.79 16.39
CA LEU A 44 3.04 13.57 17.06
C LEU A 44 4.50 13.16 16.78
N ARG A 45 5.21 13.89 15.91
CA ARG A 45 6.69 13.87 15.79
C ARG A 45 7.40 14.05 17.14
N THR A 46 6.74 14.64 18.14
CA THR A 46 7.31 14.80 19.49
C THR A 46 7.23 13.55 20.36
N LEU A 47 6.24 12.66 20.20
CA LEU A 47 6.10 11.47 21.05
C LEU A 47 7.09 10.37 20.67
N ALA A 48 7.29 10.12 19.36
CA ALA A 48 8.30 9.17 18.88
C ALA A 48 9.74 9.61 19.25
N THR A 49 9.99 10.92 19.38
CA THR A 49 11.29 11.46 19.79
C THR A 49 11.47 11.44 21.32
N GLN A 50 10.40 11.62 22.09
CA GLN A 50 10.44 11.65 23.56
C GLN A 50 10.61 10.25 24.18
N LEU A 51 10.12 9.19 23.52
CA LEU A 51 10.35 7.80 23.96
C LEU A 51 11.76 7.29 23.64
N ARG A 52 12.44 7.86 22.64
CA ARG A 52 13.82 7.51 22.26
C ARG A 52 14.88 8.02 23.25
N ALA A 53 14.51 8.92 24.16
CA ALA A 53 15.41 9.48 25.18
C ALA A 53 15.50 8.64 26.47
N ILE A 54 14.62 7.66 26.68
CA ILE A 54 14.51 6.92 27.94
C ILE A 54 15.28 5.58 27.90
N PHE A 55 15.43 4.96 26.73
CA PHE A 55 16.07 3.64 26.62
C PHE A 55 17.36 3.72 25.81
N GLY A 56 18.46 3.79 26.56
CA GLY A 56 19.82 3.84 26.06
C GLY A 56 20.19 2.70 25.11
N THR A 57 21.15 3.02 24.26
CA THR A 57 21.82 2.16 23.28
C THR A 57 22.48 0.94 23.92
N CYS A 58 22.10 -0.26 23.48
CA CYS A 58 22.94 -1.45 23.56
C CYS A 58 23.07 -2.05 22.15
N GLY A 59 24.25 -1.90 21.57
CA GLY A 59 24.62 -2.55 20.32
C GLY A 59 24.98 -4.02 20.55
N ALA A 60 24.66 -4.84 19.55
CA ALA A 60 25.35 -6.11 19.32
C ALA A 60 25.31 -6.42 17.82
N ASN A 61 26.51 -6.45 17.24
CA ASN A 61 26.78 -6.91 15.89
C ASN A 61 26.35 -8.37 15.74
N ASN A 62 25.51 -8.70 14.76
CA ASN A 62 25.43 -10.05 14.23
C ASN A 62 25.16 -10.03 12.72
N ARG A 63 26.17 -10.51 11.98
CA ARG A 63 26.13 -10.78 10.54
C ARG A 63 25.27 -12.03 10.30
N PRO A 64 24.27 -12.02 9.41
CA PRO A 64 23.69 -13.26 8.95
C PRO A 64 24.49 -13.83 7.77
N SER A 65 24.92 -15.07 7.98
CA SER A 65 25.48 -15.96 6.96
C SER A 65 24.41 -16.28 5.89
N ARG A 66 24.79 -16.19 4.62
CA ARG A 66 23.98 -16.69 3.49
C ARG A 66 23.84 -18.21 3.63
N GLN A 67 22.67 -18.68 4.01
CA GLN A 67 22.23 -20.04 3.76
C GLN A 67 20.93 -20.00 2.96
N ALA A 68 20.93 -20.73 1.85
CA ALA A 68 19.79 -20.93 0.99
C ALA A 68 18.67 -21.66 1.76
N PRO A 69 17.38 -21.32 1.54
CA PRO A 69 16.31 -21.99 2.26
C PRO A 69 16.17 -23.44 1.78
N PRO A 70 16.07 -24.42 2.70
CA PRO A 70 15.71 -25.79 2.36
C PRO A 70 14.22 -25.84 1.99
N HIS A 71 13.92 -26.53 0.89
CA HIS A 71 12.57 -26.90 0.50
C HIS A 71 12.02 -27.96 1.46
N ASP A 72 11.31 -27.54 2.52
CA ASP A 72 10.57 -28.46 3.37
C ASP A 72 9.13 -28.63 2.89
N ASN A 73 8.85 -29.83 2.37
CA ASN A 73 7.52 -30.39 2.19
C ASN A 73 6.89 -30.64 3.57
N THR A 74 6.08 -29.70 4.08
CA THR A 74 5.24 -29.94 5.26
C THR A 74 3.84 -29.38 5.02
N SER A 75 2.84 -30.26 5.16
CA SER A 75 1.42 -30.01 5.46
C SER A 75 0.82 -28.70 4.90
N SER A 76 0.09 -28.81 3.80
CA SER A 76 -0.63 -27.71 3.12
C SER A 76 -1.69 -27.04 4.01
N LYS A 77 -1.25 -26.21 4.97
CA LYS A 77 -2.04 -25.04 5.39
C LYS A 77 -2.14 -24.14 4.16
N ALA A 78 -3.36 -23.86 3.72
CA ALA A 78 -3.61 -23.01 2.57
C ALA A 78 -3.10 -21.60 2.89
N ASN A 79 -1.85 -21.33 2.54
CA ASN A 79 -1.19 -20.06 2.77
C ASN A 79 -1.97 -18.96 2.03
N ILE A 80 -2.46 -17.94 2.75
CA ILE A 80 -3.15 -16.80 2.11
C ILE A 80 -2.38 -16.27 0.90
N LEU A 81 -3.08 -15.93 -0.18
CA LEU A 81 -2.48 -15.40 -1.41
C LEU A 81 -1.65 -14.13 -1.14
N ALA A 82 -2.03 -13.34 -0.14
CA ALA A 82 -1.26 -12.16 0.26
C ALA A 82 0.20 -12.51 0.60
N ARG A 83 0.47 -13.68 1.18
CA ARG A 83 1.84 -14.16 1.46
C ARG A 83 2.55 -14.65 0.20
N ALA A 84 1.82 -15.14 -0.81
CA ALA A 84 2.40 -15.58 -2.08
C ALA A 84 2.94 -14.39 -2.91
N PHE A 85 2.31 -13.21 -2.78
CA PHE A 85 2.74 -12.00 -3.49
C PHE A 85 3.52 -11.01 -2.64
N GLY A 86 3.38 -11.09 -1.31
CA GLY A 86 4.02 -10.20 -0.37
C GLY A 86 5.55 -10.32 -0.35
N HIS A 87 6.19 -9.24 0.10
CA HIS A 87 7.63 -9.15 0.31
C HIS A 87 7.90 -8.33 1.57
N PRO A 88 8.98 -8.59 2.33
CA PRO A 88 9.30 -7.82 3.55
C PRO A 88 9.40 -6.31 3.29
N ASP A 89 9.96 -5.93 2.15
CA ASP A 89 10.07 -4.51 1.73
C ASP A 89 8.81 -4.00 1.01
N GLY A 90 7.71 -4.77 1.00
CA GLY A 90 6.48 -4.47 0.26
C GLY A 90 6.51 -4.95 -1.20
N ALA A 91 5.32 -5.12 -1.78
CA ALA A 91 5.16 -5.57 -3.16
C ALA A 91 4.21 -4.65 -3.94
N GLY A 92 4.66 -4.16 -5.09
CA GLY A 92 3.87 -3.34 -6.01
C GLY A 92 3.06 -4.18 -7.00
N PHE A 93 1.93 -3.65 -7.45
CA PHE A 93 1.08 -4.28 -8.46
C PHE A 93 0.72 -3.29 -9.57
N ILE A 94 1.03 -3.66 -10.81
CA ILE A 94 0.76 -2.84 -12.00
C ILE A 94 0.01 -3.66 -13.06
N GLY A 95 -0.61 -2.96 -14.01
CA GLY A 95 -1.29 -3.57 -15.15
C GLY A 95 -2.81 -3.69 -14.97
N PRO A 96 -3.52 -4.10 -16.03
CA PRO A 96 -4.98 -4.01 -16.09
C PRO A 96 -5.71 -4.98 -15.13
N GLY A 97 -5.04 -6.01 -14.61
CA GLY A 97 -5.61 -6.92 -13.62
C GLY A 97 -5.21 -6.61 -12.17
N ALA A 98 -4.39 -5.58 -11.93
CA ALA A 98 -3.83 -5.30 -10.60
C ALA A 98 -4.92 -5.06 -9.55
N ASP A 99 -5.92 -4.25 -9.87
CA ASP A 99 -7.02 -3.95 -8.95
C ASP A 99 -7.90 -5.16 -8.68
N ALA A 100 -8.10 -6.02 -9.67
CA ALA A 100 -8.82 -7.27 -9.48
C ALA A 100 -8.07 -8.23 -8.55
N LEU A 101 -6.74 -8.29 -8.67
CA LEU A 101 -5.92 -9.07 -7.75
C LEU A 101 -5.96 -8.47 -6.33
N LEU A 102 -5.77 -7.16 -6.19
CA LEU A 102 -5.82 -6.48 -4.90
C LEU A 102 -7.18 -6.67 -4.20
N ARG A 103 -8.29 -6.59 -4.94
CA ARG A 103 -9.63 -6.97 -4.43
C ARG A 103 -9.64 -8.42 -3.92
N GLY A 104 -9.10 -9.35 -4.69
CA GLY A 104 -9.02 -10.76 -4.30
C GLY A 104 -8.21 -10.98 -3.02
N LEU A 105 -7.03 -10.34 -2.92
CA LEU A 105 -6.17 -10.39 -1.74
C LEU A 105 -6.85 -9.79 -0.51
N PHE A 106 -7.50 -8.63 -0.66
CA PHE A 106 -8.29 -7.99 0.40
C PHE A 106 -9.41 -8.89 0.89
N THR A 107 -10.20 -9.44 -0.03
CA THR A 107 -11.33 -10.31 0.30
C THR A 107 -10.89 -11.58 1.01
N GLU A 108 -9.83 -12.22 0.54
CA GLU A 108 -9.28 -13.41 1.18
C GLU A 108 -8.73 -13.10 2.57
N ALA A 109 -7.96 -12.00 2.72
CA ALA A 109 -7.40 -11.62 4.01
C ALA A 109 -8.50 -11.40 5.08
N LEU A 110 -9.61 -10.76 4.70
CA LEU A 110 -10.76 -10.60 5.59
C LEU A 110 -11.50 -11.92 5.87
N ALA A 111 -11.55 -12.84 4.90
CA ALA A 111 -12.16 -14.15 5.11
C ALA A 111 -11.31 -15.07 6.01
N SER A 112 -9.98 -14.92 5.99
CA SER A 112 -9.02 -15.77 6.72
C SER A 112 -8.90 -15.39 8.19
N GLN A 113 -9.80 -15.87 9.04
CA GLN A 113 -9.91 -15.49 10.46
C GLN A 113 -8.66 -15.80 11.31
N SER A 114 -7.95 -16.90 11.03
CA SER A 114 -6.81 -17.35 11.84
C SER A 114 -5.44 -16.92 11.30
N GLU A 115 -5.35 -16.51 10.03
CA GLU A 115 -4.07 -16.20 9.38
C GLU A 115 -3.77 -14.71 9.30
N VAL A 116 -4.79 -13.86 9.46
CA VAL A 116 -4.69 -12.40 9.36
C VAL A 116 -5.27 -11.76 10.62
N ALA A 117 -4.42 -11.07 11.38
CA ALA A 117 -4.83 -10.28 12.54
C ALA A 117 -5.67 -9.07 12.10
N GLN A 118 -5.13 -8.26 11.19
CA GLN A 118 -5.75 -7.01 10.75
C GLN A 118 -5.58 -6.81 9.25
N VAL A 119 -6.56 -6.15 8.64
CA VAL A 119 -6.49 -5.60 7.28
C VAL A 119 -6.61 -4.08 7.40
N ILE A 120 -5.60 -3.37 6.91
CA ILE A 120 -5.48 -1.92 7.02
C ILE A 120 -5.51 -1.33 5.61
N THR A 121 -6.32 -0.31 5.40
CA THR A 121 -6.45 0.40 4.12
C THR A 121 -6.94 1.82 4.35
N THR A 122 -6.85 2.67 3.32
CA THR A 122 -7.47 3.99 3.33
C THR A 122 -8.88 3.95 2.71
N ARG A 123 -9.72 4.93 3.03
CA ARG A 123 -11.02 5.15 2.37
C ARG A 123 -10.86 5.31 0.85
N THR A 124 -9.87 6.12 0.46
CA THR A 124 -9.54 6.37 -0.95
C THR A 124 -9.19 5.09 -1.70
N ASP A 125 -8.38 4.21 -1.09
CA ASP A 125 -8.02 2.92 -1.70
C ASP A 125 -9.20 1.96 -1.78
N LEU A 126 -10.08 1.99 -0.78
CA LEU A 126 -11.28 1.17 -0.76
C LEU A 126 -12.27 1.59 -1.85
N ASP A 127 -12.52 2.90 -1.99
CA ASP A 127 -13.38 3.46 -3.03
C ASP A 127 -12.81 3.16 -4.43
N ARG A 128 -11.48 3.23 -4.60
CA ARG A 128 -10.82 2.85 -5.84
C ARG A 128 -11.02 1.37 -6.18
N LEU A 129 -10.92 0.49 -5.19
CA LEU A 129 -11.01 -0.96 -5.39
C LEU A 129 -12.45 -1.43 -5.59
N PHE A 130 -13.41 -0.88 -4.86
CA PHE A 130 -14.78 -1.39 -4.80
C PHE A 130 -15.85 -0.41 -5.27
N GLY A 131 -15.56 0.89 -5.31
CA GLY A 131 -16.55 1.94 -5.53
C GLY A 131 -17.72 1.80 -4.57
N ASP A 132 -18.92 2.08 -5.06
CA ASP A 132 -20.16 2.01 -4.28
C ASP A 132 -20.55 0.59 -3.83
N ALA A 133 -19.82 -0.45 -4.25
CA ALA A 133 -20.10 -1.83 -3.85
C ALA A 133 -19.72 -2.12 -2.39
N PHE A 134 -18.79 -1.35 -1.81
CA PHE A 134 -18.38 -1.48 -0.41
C PHE A 134 -19.02 -0.37 0.43
N ASP A 135 -19.93 -0.73 1.32
CA ASP A 135 -20.69 0.22 2.15
C ASP A 135 -20.27 0.16 3.63
N GLU A 136 -20.77 1.12 4.42
CA GLU A 136 -20.50 1.19 5.86
C GLU A 136 -21.03 -0.03 6.62
N SER A 137 -22.09 -0.68 6.12
CA SER A 137 -22.61 -1.91 6.71
C SER A 137 -21.58 -3.06 6.56
N SER A 138 -20.97 -3.17 5.37
CA SER A 138 -19.87 -4.12 5.10
C SER A 138 -18.65 -3.80 5.95
N ALA A 139 -18.26 -2.52 6.06
CA ALA A 139 -17.16 -2.08 6.92
C ALA A 139 -17.36 -2.54 8.38
N SER A 140 -18.52 -2.18 8.94
CA SER A 140 -18.88 -2.47 10.34
C SER A 140 -18.93 -3.97 10.61
N ALA A 141 -19.38 -4.75 9.62
CA ALA A 141 -19.47 -6.19 9.75
C ALA A 141 -18.09 -6.84 9.94
N HIS A 142 -17.02 -6.25 9.38
CA HIS A 142 -15.64 -6.76 9.48
C HIS A 142 -14.83 -6.13 10.62
N ALA A 143 -15.41 -5.24 11.42
CA ALA A 143 -14.81 -4.79 12.67
C ALA A 143 -14.71 -5.97 13.68
N PRO A 144 -13.64 -6.05 14.49
CA PRO A 144 -12.53 -5.11 14.62
C PRO A 144 -11.34 -5.41 13.68
N ARG A 145 -11.47 -6.30 12.69
CA ARG A 145 -10.32 -6.74 11.88
C ARG A 145 -10.01 -5.83 10.70
N LEU A 146 -11.02 -5.17 10.16
CA LEU A 146 -10.86 -4.18 9.10
C LEU A 146 -10.69 -2.78 9.71
N HIS A 147 -9.56 -2.16 9.42
CA HIS A 147 -9.21 -0.81 9.82
C HIS A 147 -9.16 0.08 8.58
N ILE A 148 -10.14 0.98 8.46
CA ILE A 148 -10.23 1.94 7.35
C ILE A 148 -9.84 3.31 7.89
N MET A 149 -8.76 3.85 7.34
CA MET A 149 -8.21 5.14 7.72
C MET A 149 -8.59 6.22 6.72
N ASP A 150 -8.64 7.47 7.16
CA ASP A 150 -9.01 8.60 6.30
C ASP A 150 -7.88 8.94 5.31
N SER A 151 -6.62 8.81 5.74
CA SER A 151 -5.43 9.08 4.94
C SER A 151 -4.34 8.02 5.04
N LEU A 152 -3.33 8.13 4.17
CA LEU A 152 -2.12 7.32 4.24
C LEU A 152 -1.31 7.62 5.51
N GLU A 153 -1.27 8.88 5.95
CA GLU A 153 -0.59 9.30 7.17
C GLU A 153 -1.22 8.60 8.40
N ASP A 154 -2.56 8.63 8.51
CA ASP A 154 -3.27 7.94 9.60
C ASP A 154 -3.02 6.43 9.61
N ALA A 155 -2.94 5.81 8.42
CA ALA A 155 -2.61 4.39 8.31
C ALA A 155 -1.19 4.07 8.76
N ILE A 156 -0.23 4.95 8.45
CA ILE A 156 1.16 4.83 8.93
C ILE A 156 1.20 4.99 10.45
N GLU A 157 0.54 6.00 11.01
CA GLU A 157 0.48 6.22 12.47
C GLU A 157 -0.14 5.02 13.19
N HIS A 158 -1.22 4.44 12.65
CA HIS A 158 -1.82 3.21 13.17
C HIS A 158 -0.83 2.05 13.17
N LEU A 159 -0.11 1.84 12.07
CA LEU A 159 0.90 0.78 11.96
C LEU A 159 2.07 0.99 12.93
N GLU A 160 2.54 2.22 13.11
CA GLU A 160 3.61 2.51 14.08
C GLU A 160 3.18 2.19 15.52
N LEU A 161 1.93 2.50 15.87
CA LEU A 161 1.36 2.15 17.19
C LEU A 161 1.25 0.62 17.37
N GLU A 162 0.75 -0.09 16.36
CA GLU A 162 0.69 -1.56 16.37
C GLU A 162 2.08 -2.20 16.45
N ALA A 163 3.07 -1.64 15.76
CA ALA A 163 4.46 -2.11 15.81
C ALA A 163 5.03 -2.01 17.24
N GLU A 164 4.75 -0.93 17.96
CA GLU A 164 5.16 -0.79 19.36
C GLU A 164 4.45 -1.80 20.28
N MET A 165 3.16 -2.05 20.04
CA MET A 165 2.42 -3.09 20.76
C MET A 165 2.99 -4.49 20.53
N VAL A 166 3.29 -4.83 19.27
CA VAL A 166 3.94 -6.11 18.91
C VAL A 166 5.30 -6.23 19.59
N LYS A 167 6.13 -5.18 19.60
CA LYS A 167 7.42 -5.19 20.32
C LYS A 167 7.26 -5.47 21.81
N MET A 168 6.29 -4.84 22.47
CA MET A 168 6.02 -5.05 23.90
C MET A 168 5.60 -6.50 24.19
N ILE A 169 4.72 -7.07 23.36
CA ILE A 169 4.25 -8.46 23.52
C ILE A 169 5.40 -9.44 23.27
N SER A 170 6.19 -9.24 22.21
CA SER A 170 7.33 -10.08 21.86
C SER A 170 8.47 -10.00 22.89
N ALA A 171 8.66 -8.88 23.57
CA ALA A 171 9.60 -8.79 24.69
C ALA A 171 9.17 -9.62 25.92
N SER A 172 7.88 -9.94 26.03
CA SER A 172 7.29 -10.68 27.16
C SER A 172 7.07 -12.17 26.89
N SER A 173 7.21 -12.64 25.65
CA SER A 173 6.97 -14.04 25.27
C SER A 173 8.04 -14.58 24.32
N ALA A 174 8.29 -15.90 24.35
CA ALA A 174 9.20 -16.52 23.40
C ALA A 174 8.62 -16.39 21.98
N ALA A 175 9.36 -15.76 21.06
CA ALA A 175 8.92 -15.44 19.71
C ALA A 175 8.29 -16.66 19.00
N SER A 176 6.99 -16.58 18.77
CA SER A 176 6.24 -17.55 17.98
C SER A 176 6.42 -17.22 16.50
N SER A 177 7.01 -18.14 15.73
CA SER A 177 7.16 -18.02 14.27
C SER A 177 5.83 -18.04 13.50
N ASN A 178 4.69 -18.19 14.18
CA ASN A 178 3.36 -18.32 13.60
C ASN A 178 2.44 -17.13 13.90
N ALA A 179 2.99 -15.93 14.11
CA ALA A 179 2.17 -14.74 14.30
C ALA A 179 1.24 -14.49 13.10
N PRO A 180 -0.06 -14.19 13.32
CA PRO A 180 -0.97 -13.79 12.24
C PRO A 180 -0.43 -12.58 11.49
N ALA A 181 -0.76 -12.49 10.20
CA ALA A 181 -0.31 -11.40 9.34
C ALA A 181 -1.10 -10.11 9.59
N PHE A 182 -0.42 -8.98 9.45
CA PHE A 182 -1.05 -7.68 9.21
C PHE A 182 -1.01 -7.46 7.71
N VAL A 183 -2.16 -7.22 7.08
CA VAL A 183 -2.22 -6.97 5.64
C VAL A 183 -2.51 -5.50 5.44
N TRP A 184 -1.61 -4.79 4.78
CA TRP A 184 -1.75 -3.37 4.51
C TRP A 184 -1.87 -3.13 3.01
N LEU A 185 -2.99 -2.56 2.57
CA LEU A 185 -3.19 -2.10 1.21
C LEU A 185 -3.04 -0.60 1.17
N ALA A 186 -2.23 -0.11 0.22
CA ALA A 186 -2.01 1.32 0.05
C ALA A 186 -1.71 1.68 -1.40
N THR A 187 -1.94 2.94 -1.74
CA THR A 187 -1.37 3.59 -2.93
C THR A 187 -0.35 4.65 -2.48
N PRO A 188 0.95 4.31 -2.35
CA PRO A 188 1.94 5.22 -1.75
C PRO A 188 2.15 6.53 -2.51
N GLY A 189 2.07 6.51 -3.85
CA GLY A 189 2.30 7.68 -4.69
C GLY A 189 3.65 8.36 -4.41
N PRO A 190 3.68 9.67 -4.10
CA PRO A 190 4.92 10.39 -3.81
C PRO A 190 5.55 10.03 -2.47
N ASP A 191 4.80 9.43 -1.54
CA ASP A 191 5.23 9.14 -0.17
C ASP A 191 5.76 7.69 -0.03
N ALA A 192 6.23 7.11 -1.14
CA ALA A 192 6.76 5.75 -1.19
C ALA A 192 7.95 5.52 -0.25
N ASP A 193 8.78 6.55 -0.05
CA ASP A 193 9.91 6.51 0.88
C ASP A 193 9.46 6.41 2.34
N VAL A 194 8.40 7.14 2.72
CA VAL A 194 7.80 7.06 4.05
C VAL A 194 7.20 5.69 4.29
N VAL A 195 6.43 5.17 3.33
CA VAL A 195 5.87 3.80 3.40
C VAL A 195 6.97 2.77 3.61
N HIS A 196 8.05 2.84 2.82
CA HIS A 196 9.18 1.91 2.96
C HIS A 196 9.84 2.04 4.33
N GLU A 197 9.99 3.26 4.86
CA GLU A 197 10.54 3.47 6.19
C GLU A 197 9.67 2.84 7.29
N THR A 198 8.34 2.94 7.19
CA THR A 198 7.41 2.26 8.09
C THR A 198 7.60 0.74 8.04
N LEU A 199 7.77 0.15 6.84
CA LEU A 199 8.01 -1.29 6.69
C LEU A 199 9.32 -1.73 7.34
N ARG A 200 10.40 -0.96 7.19
CA ARG A 200 11.71 -1.27 7.78
C ARG A 200 11.70 -1.24 9.31
N HIS A 201 10.83 -0.43 9.91
CA HIS A 201 10.72 -0.31 11.37
C HIS A 201 9.76 -1.33 11.99
N TRP A 202 9.04 -2.08 11.18
CA TRP A 202 8.15 -3.13 11.66
C TRP A 202 8.98 -4.26 12.29
N PRO A 203 8.65 -4.70 13.53
CA PRO A 203 9.52 -5.58 14.31
C PRO A 203 9.61 -7.02 13.79
N ASP A 204 8.55 -7.51 13.14
CA ASP A 204 8.40 -8.91 12.75
C ASP A 204 8.31 -9.06 11.21
N LYS A 205 8.19 -10.29 10.70
CA LYS A 205 8.00 -10.54 9.25
C LYS A 205 6.54 -10.84 8.91
N ASN A 206 5.62 -10.33 9.71
CA ASN A 206 4.18 -10.58 9.57
C ASN A 206 3.40 -9.41 8.95
N LEU A 207 4.02 -8.25 8.71
CA LEU A 207 3.41 -7.19 7.90
C LEU A 207 3.57 -7.48 6.40
N LEU A 208 2.44 -7.54 5.70
CA LEU A 208 2.33 -7.77 4.26
C LEU A 208 1.80 -6.50 3.60
N ALA A 209 2.70 -5.69 3.06
CA ALA A 209 2.33 -4.47 2.34
C ALA A 209 2.10 -4.76 0.85
N LEU A 210 0.88 -4.49 0.40
CA LEU A 210 0.38 -4.74 -0.94
C LEU A 210 0.04 -3.41 -1.61
N LEU A 211 0.90 -2.96 -2.51
CA LEU A 211 0.96 -1.58 -2.94
C LEU A 211 0.43 -1.42 -4.37
N SER A 212 -0.55 -0.54 -4.57
CA SER A 212 -1.03 -0.22 -5.91
C SER A 212 -0.01 0.65 -6.64
N GLY A 213 0.33 0.25 -7.86
CA GLY A 213 1.30 0.95 -8.69
C GLY A 213 2.73 0.40 -8.59
N PRO A 214 3.68 1.08 -9.25
CA PRO A 214 5.08 0.68 -9.21
C PRO A 214 5.67 0.86 -7.81
N TRP A 215 6.51 -0.09 -7.41
CA TRP A 215 7.16 -0.06 -6.10
C TRP A 215 8.69 -0.10 -6.26
N PRO A 216 9.42 0.96 -5.86
CA PRO A 216 10.86 1.07 -6.13
C PRO A 216 11.74 0.32 -5.11
N TYR A 217 11.20 -0.10 -3.97
CA TYR A 217 11.97 -0.73 -2.89
C TYR A 217 11.84 -2.25 -2.81
N GLY A 218 10.98 -2.85 -3.64
CA GLY A 218 10.70 -4.28 -3.63
C GLY A 218 10.20 -4.78 -4.98
N PRO A 219 9.71 -6.02 -5.07
CA PRO A 219 9.17 -6.54 -6.32
C PRO A 219 7.95 -5.74 -6.78
N THR A 220 7.84 -5.53 -8.08
CA THR A 220 6.62 -5.03 -8.73
C THR A 220 6.10 -6.11 -9.67
N HIS A 221 4.88 -6.58 -9.42
CA HIS A 221 4.23 -7.64 -10.18
C HIS A 221 3.36 -7.05 -11.29
N LEU A 222 3.55 -7.54 -12.52
CA LEU A 222 2.69 -7.21 -13.65
C LEU A 222 1.50 -8.17 -13.67
N ILE A 223 0.29 -7.62 -13.53
CA ILE A 223 -0.97 -8.37 -13.54
C ILE A 223 -1.76 -7.97 -14.79
N GLU A 224 -1.86 -8.91 -15.72
CA GLU A 224 -2.70 -8.78 -16.89
C GLU A 224 -4.17 -9.08 -16.54
N GLN A 225 -5.10 -8.81 -17.45
CA GLN A 225 -6.52 -9.19 -17.31
C GLN A 225 -6.70 -10.69 -17.08
N THR A 226 -5.73 -11.50 -17.47
CA THR A 226 -5.75 -12.98 -17.33
C THR A 226 -5.04 -13.49 -16.08
N GLY A 227 -4.43 -12.61 -15.27
CA GLY A 227 -3.68 -12.98 -14.08
C GLY A 227 -2.23 -12.47 -14.06
N PRO A 228 -1.45 -12.87 -13.03
CA PRO A 228 -0.06 -12.44 -12.87
C PRO A 228 0.86 -12.96 -13.97
N ARG A 229 1.97 -12.24 -14.17
CA ARG A 229 3.13 -12.70 -14.93
C ARG A 229 4.35 -12.82 -14.01
N PRO A 230 5.01 -14.00 -13.95
CA PRO A 230 4.67 -15.25 -14.62
C PRO A 230 3.35 -15.84 -14.12
N ARG A 231 2.68 -16.63 -14.98
CA ARG A 231 1.39 -17.24 -14.63
C ARG A 231 1.61 -18.31 -13.55
N PRO A 232 0.84 -18.30 -12.46
CA PRO A 232 0.84 -19.39 -11.50
C PRO A 232 0.31 -20.68 -12.14
N ASN A 233 0.65 -21.83 -11.54
CA ASN A 233 0.20 -23.15 -12.00
C ASN A 233 -1.32 -23.34 -11.86
N SER A 234 -1.97 -22.57 -11.00
CA SER A 234 -3.42 -22.53 -10.81
C SER A 234 -3.98 -21.16 -11.23
N PRO A 235 -5.17 -21.11 -11.86
CA PRO A 235 -5.80 -19.85 -12.20
C PRO A 235 -6.15 -19.09 -10.92
N LEU A 236 -5.66 -17.86 -10.81
CA LEU A 236 -6.02 -16.96 -9.72
C LEU A 236 -7.34 -16.27 -10.04
N PRO A 237 -8.33 -16.30 -9.14
CA PRO A 237 -9.56 -15.57 -9.34
C PRO A 237 -9.28 -14.07 -9.28
N LEU A 238 -9.66 -13.35 -10.34
CA LEU A 238 -9.59 -11.90 -10.43
C LEU A 238 -11.00 -11.30 -10.31
N PRO A 239 -11.54 -11.13 -9.09
CA PRO A 239 -12.93 -10.74 -8.92
C PRO A 239 -13.21 -9.31 -9.37
N THR A 240 -14.42 -9.11 -9.87
CA THR A 240 -15.04 -7.78 -9.96
C THR A 240 -15.37 -7.24 -8.55
N PRO A 241 -15.64 -5.92 -8.39
CA PRO A 241 -16.09 -5.38 -7.11
C PRO A 241 -17.25 -6.16 -6.50
N GLN A 242 -18.31 -6.41 -7.25
CA GLN A 242 -19.52 -7.09 -6.76
C GLN A 242 -19.24 -8.55 -6.37
N GLU A 243 -18.40 -9.26 -7.14
CA GLU A 243 -18.00 -10.63 -6.82
C GLU A 243 -17.20 -10.70 -5.53
N ALA A 244 -16.31 -9.74 -5.30
CA ALA A 244 -15.50 -9.67 -4.10
C ALA A 244 -16.37 -9.44 -2.84
N ILE A 245 -17.34 -8.52 -2.91
CA ILE A 245 -18.32 -8.28 -1.84
C ILE A 245 -19.21 -9.49 -1.59
N LYS A 246 -19.68 -10.14 -2.67
CA LYS A 246 -20.46 -11.37 -2.56
C LYS A 246 -19.68 -12.47 -1.82
N ARG A 247 -18.37 -12.56 -2.01
CA ARG A 247 -17.51 -13.52 -1.28
C ARG A 247 -17.40 -13.18 0.21
N LEU A 248 -17.25 -11.89 0.55
CA LEU A 248 -17.20 -11.45 1.95
C LEU A 248 -18.49 -11.75 2.72
N THR A 249 -19.64 -11.64 2.05
CA THR A 249 -20.95 -11.93 2.65
C THR A 249 -21.27 -13.42 2.73
N THR A 250 -20.82 -14.23 1.75
CA THR A 250 -21.10 -15.68 1.71
C THR A 250 -20.14 -16.52 2.55
N GLY A 251 -18.90 -16.06 2.75
CA GLY A 251 -17.87 -16.75 3.54
C GLY A 251 -18.07 -16.74 5.07
N ARG A 252 -19.24 -16.31 5.56
CA ARG A 252 -19.58 -16.20 7.00
C ARG A 252 -20.16 -17.48 7.63
N ARG A 253 -20.11 -18.62 6.95
CA ARG A 253 -20.69 -19.88 7.47
C ARG A 253 -19.70 -20.70 8.27
#